data_AF-W9J865-F1
#
_entry.id   AF-W9J865-F1
#
_cell.length_a   1.000
_cell.length_b   1.000
_cell.length_c   1.000
_cell.angle_alpha   90.00
_cell.angle_beta   90.00
_cell.angle_gamma   90.00
#
_symmetry.space_group_name_H-M   'P 1'
#
loop_
_entity.id
_entity.type
_entity.pdbx_description
1 polymer ?
#
loop_
_entity_poly.entity_id
_entity_poly.type
_entity_poly.pdbx_seq_one_letter_code
_entity_poly.pdbx_strand_id
1 'polypeptide(L)'
;MSKAKEHYYRGLSLKDSASLCRMGMMSLLGQYGETKDYSTGLEWIQAAADSSDEDAPQGPYVYGMLIGRDLPDITIPEGLLPNNPLTAKVYIEKSTYLGFAKAQLKMGQAYEFCQFSCDFNLSYSIHYYGLAAKQGLPEAALGVSRWFLFGYEGMFKKNEALAYKYAQEAAAAKLPTGEFALGYYNEIGIHVEKSLAEARKWYQIAADHGNKDAIGRLESLDADRTLSKADHETTTLTRIKSQHGSQRGQRPDRF
;
A
#
# COMPACT_ATOMS: atom_id res chain seq x y z
N MET A 1 18.58 30.76 8.96
CA MET A 1 18.29 29.33 8.73
C MET A 1 17.72 28.73 10.02
N SER A 2 16.78 27.79 9.93
CA SER A 2 16.28 27.09 11.13
C SER A 2 17.34 26.11 11.67
N LYS A 3 17.37 25.89 12.99
CA LYS A 3 18.33 24.95 13.65
C LYS A 3 18.31 23.55 13.02
N ALA A 4 17.15 23.08 12.55
CA ALA A 4 17.02 21.79 11.88
C ALA A 4 17.83 21.72 10.56
N LYS A 5 17.83 22.79 9.74
CA LYS A 5 18.62 22.82 8.49
C LYS A 5 20.11 22.69 8.79
N GLU A 6 20.61 23.39 9.81
CA GLU A 6 22.03 23.32 10.19
C GLU A 6 22.46 21.89 10.57
N HIS A 7 21.62 21.18 11.33
CA HIS A 7 21.88 19.78 11.66
C HIS A 7 21.88 18.88 10.41
N TYR A 8 20.95 19.07 9.47
CA TYR A 8 20.93 18.29 8.24
C TYR A 8 22.13 18.61 7.33
N TYR A 9 22.55 19.87 7.21
CA TYR A 9 23.77 20.22 6.46
C TYR A 9 25.03 19.62 7.10
N ARG A 10 25.10 19.57 8.43
CA ARG A 10 26.17 18.84 9.11
C ARG A 10 26.09 17.34 8.80
N GLY A 11 24.91 16.76 8.79
CA GLY A 11 24.69 15.36 8.39
C GLY A 11 25.12 15.08 6.95
N LEU A 12 24.86 16.00 6.01
CA LEU A 12 25.36 15.91 4.63
C LEU A 12 26.88 15.84 4.56
N SER A 13 27.58 16.66 5.35
CA SER A 13 29.05 16.65 5.41
C SER A 13 29.60 15.31 5.94
N LEU A 14 28.83 14.63 6.78
CA LEU A 14 29.15 13.32 7.36
C LEU A 14 28.62 12.15 6.51
N LYS A 15 27.95 12.43 5.38
CA LYS A 15 27.27 11.43 4.53
C LYS A 15 26.25 10.55 5.29
N ASP A 16 25.63 11.12 6.30
CA ASP A 16 24.56 10.47 7.07
C ASP A 16 23.36 10.18 6.16
N SER A 17 22.93 8.92 6.10
CA SER A 17 21.89 8.46 5.17
C SER A 17 20.54 9.12 5.42
N ALA A 18 20.15 9.27 6.69
CA ALA A 18 18.90 9.92 7.06
C ALA A 18 18.87 11.40 6.66
N SER A 19 19.97 12.12 6.89
CA SER A 19 20.12 13.53 6.49
C SER A 19 20.11 13.70 4.98
N LEU A 20 20.82 12.84 4.24
CA LEU A 20 20.80 12.81 2.77
C LEU A 20 19.39 12.60 2.24
N CYS A 21 18.65 11.63 2.79
CA CYS A 21 17.27 11.35 2.38
C CYS A 21 16.34 12.56 2.64
N ARG A 22 16.44 13.16 3.82
CA ARG A 22 15.64 14.34 4.20
C ARG A 22 15.94 15.55 3.32
N MET A 23 17.22 15.86 3.10
CA MET A 23 17.64 16.99 2.27
C MET A 23 17.28 16.77 0.80
N GLY A 24 17.44 15.54 0.30
CA GLY A 24 17.00 15.15 -1.04
C GLY A 24 15.52 15.43 -1.23
N MET A 25 14.67 14.96 -0.31
CA MET A 25 13.21 15.21 -0.37
C MET A 25 12.86 16.70 -0.27
N MET A 26 13.55 17.46 0.57
CA MET A 26 13.34 18.91 0.68
C MET A 26 13.65 19.64 -0.63
N SER A 27 14.74 19.24 -1.29
CA SER A 27 15.18 19.79 -2.58
C SER A 27 14.19 19.46 -3.71
N LEU A 28 13.73 18.20 -3.77
CA LEU A 28 12.74 17.75 -4.76
C LEU A 28 11.40 18.48 -4.64
N LEU A 29 10.97 18.78 -3.41
CA LEU A 29 9.69 19.43 -3.14
C LEU A 29 9.76 20.96 -3.15
N GLY A 30 10.96 21.57 -3.06
CA GLY A 30 11.13 23.02 -2.97
C GLY A 30 10.58 23.59 -1.66
N GLN A 31 10.86 22.92 -0.54
CA GLN A 31 10.35 23.34 0.78
C GLN A 31 11.24 24.41 1.43
N TYR A 32 10.68 25.17 2.39
CA TYR A 32 11.40 26.17 3.20
C TYR A 32 12.08 27.28 2.41
N GLY A 33 11.45 27.74 1.32
CA GLY A 33 11.93 28.87 0.52
C GLY A 33 13.04 28.55 -0.47
N GLU A 34 13.32 27.26 -0.72
CA GLU A 34 14.25 26.82 -1.75
C GLU A 34 13.51 26.56 -3.07
N THR A 35 14.17 26.85 -4.20
CA THR A 35 13.70 26.46 -5.52
C THR A 35 13.83 24.96 -5.68
N LYS A 36 12.87 24.32 -6.37
CA LYS A 36 12.94 22.88 -6.68
C LYS A 36 14.22 22.59 -7.45
N ASP A 37 15.07 21.73 -6.90
CA ASP A 37 16.29 21.24 -7.55
C ASP A 37 16.24 19.72 -7.63
N TYR A 38 15.80 19.26 -8.81
CA TYR A 38 15.65 17.83 -9.08
C TYR A 38 16.99 17.12 -9.17
N SER A 39 18.00 17.75 -9.75
CA SER A 39 19.35 17.19 -9.92
C SER A 39 19.98 16.87 -8.57
N THR A 40 20.17 17.88 -7.73
CA THR A 40 20.80 17.70 -6.42
C THR A 40 19.92 16.87 -5.49
N GLY A 41 18.60 17.04 -5.59
CA GLY A 41 17.65 16.20 -4.84
C GLY A 41 17.82 14.71 -5.15
N LEU A 42 17.89 14.35 -6.44
CA LEU A 42 18.08 12.96 -6.87
C LEU A 42 19.46 12.41 -6.47
N GLU A 43 20.52 13.20 -6.60
CA GLU A 43 21.88 12.80 -6.17
C GLU A 43 21.92 12.47 -4.67
N TRP A 44 21.30 13.30 -3.82
CA TRP A 44 21.24 13.02 -2.39
C TRP A 44 20.36 11.83 -2.04
N ILE A 45 19.22 11.66 -2.71
CA ILE A 45 18.38 10.47 -2.52
C ILE A 45 19.12 9.20 -2.93
N GLN A 46 19.84 9.21 -4.05
CA GLN A 46 20.65 8.08 -4.51
C GLN A 46 21.77 7.79 -3.51
N ALA A 47 22.51 8.80 -3.06
CA ALA A 47 23.55 8.63 -2.05
C ALA A 47 23.00 8.07 -0.74
N ALA A 48 21.81 8.53 -0.29
CA ALA A 48 21.12 7.96 0.86
C ALA A 48 20.78 6.50 0.61
N ALA A 49 20.26 6.17 -0.57
CA ALA A 49 19.90 4.80 -0.95
C ALA A 49 21.10 3.86 -0.91
N ASP A 50 22.27 4.33 -1.33
CA ASP A 50 23.50 3.54 -1.35
C ASP A 50 24.08 3.34 0.05
N SER A 51 24.06 4.37 0.91
CA SER A 51 24.60 4.33 2.28
C SER A 51 23.63 3.85 3.37
N SER A 52 22.41 3.45 3.01
CA SER A 52 21.38 3.04 3.99
C SER A 52 21.71 1.75 4.74
N ASP A 53 21.29 1.74 6.01
CA ASP A 53 21.38 0.65 6.98
C ASP A 53 20.03 0.46 7.72
N GLU A 54 20.03 -0.37 8.77
CA GLU A 54 18.82 -0.68 9.54
C GLU A 54 18.25 0.53 10.30
N ASP A 55 19.10 1.51 10.64
CA ASP A 55 18.70 2.73 11.35
C ASP A 55 18.08 3.77 10.38
N ALA A 56 18.52 3.79 9.13
CA ALA A 56 18.07 4.71 8.09
C ALA A 56 17.60 4.02 6.79
N PRO A 57 16.54 3.19 6.82
CA PRO A 57 16.16 2.38 5.66
C PRO A 57 15.33 3.13 4.60
N GLN A 58 15.04 4.42 4.79
CA GLN A 58 14.09 5.18 3.97
C GLN A 58 14.67 5.57 2.60
N GLY A 59 15.99 5.81 2.51
CA GLY A 59 16.69 6.19 1.29
C GLY A 59 16.36 5.30 0.09
N PRO A 60 16.59 3.97 0.16
CA PRO A 60 16.35 3.08 -0.96
C PRO A 60 14.86 2.97 -1.30
N TYR A 61 13.95 3.07 -0.32
CA TYR A 61 12.52 3.12 -0.62
C TYR A 61 12.16 4.34 -1.46
N VAL A 62 12.57 5.53 -1.02
CA VAL A 62 12.27 6.78 -1.75
C VAL A 62 12.86 6.73 -3.15
N TYR A 63 14.12 6.29 -3.29
CA TYR A 63 14.77 6.21 -4.59
C TYR A 63 14.06 5.22 -5.53
N GLY A 64 13.72 4.02 -5.04
CA GLY A 64 12.98 3.03 -5.82
C GLY A 64 11.61 3.55 -6.27
N MET A 65 10.88 4.25 -5.39
CA MET A 65 9.59 4.86 -5.71
C MET A 65 9.70 5.98 -6.76
N LEU A 66 10.79 6.76 -6.74
CA LEU A 66 11.08 7.78 -7.76
C LEU A 66 11.40 7.17 -9.13
N ILE A 67 12.24 6.13 -9.17
CA ILE A 67 12.55 5.39 -10.40
C ILE A 67 11.27 4.81 -10.98
N GLY A 68 10.43 4.22 -10.12
CA GLY A 68 9.17 3.59 -10.49
C GLY A 68 8.02 4.55 -10.81
N ARG A 69 8.22 5.88 -10.64
CA ARG A 69 7.19 6.92 -10.82
C ARG A 69 5.92 6.71 -9.97
N ASP A 70 6.11 6.15 -8.78
CA ASP A 70 5.02 5.81 -7.86
C ASP A 70 5.01 6.69 -6.60
N LEU A 71 6.04 7.51 -6.39
CA LEU A 71 6.06 8.46 -5.28
C LEU A 71 5.05 9.59 -5.54
N PRO A 72 4.07 9.82 -4.64
CA PRO A 72 3.06 10.87 -4.81
C PRO A 72 3.68 12.27 -4.73
N ASP A 73 2.99 13.26 -5.31
CA ASP A 73 3.30 14.69 -5.28
C ASP A 73 4.64 15.12 -5.92
N ILE A 74 5.39 14.19 -6.50
CA ILE A 74 6.67 14.45 -7.18
C ILE A 74 6.62 13.91 -8.61
N THR A 75 6.68 14.82 -9.57
CA THR A 75 6.89 14.49 -10.98
C THR A 75 8.30 14.88 -11.37
N ILE A 76 9.13 13.88 -11.70
CA ILE A 76 10.52 14.09 -12.13
C ILE A 76 10.53 14.46 -13.63
N PRO A 77 11.20 15.57 -14.02
CA PRO A 77 11.39 15.92 -15.42
C PRO A 77 11.98 14.78 -16.26
N GLU A 78 11.57 14.70 -17.52
CA GLU A 78 12.10 13.72 -18.45
C GLU A 78 13.64 13.83 -18.58
N GLY A 79 14.32 12.70 -18.69
CA GLY A 79 15.77 12.62 -18.84
C GLY A 79 16.60 12.65 -17.54
N LEU A 80 16.05 13.14 -16.42
CA LEU A 80 16.82 13.22 -15.16
C LEU A 80 16.93 11.90 -14.39
N LEU A 81 15.92 11.03 -14.51
CA LEU A 81 15.93 9.71 -13.88
C LEU A 81 15.20 8.73 -14.81
N PRO A 82 15.87 7.73 -15.39
CA PRO A 82 15.19 6.76 -16.25
C PRO A 82 14.16 5.97 -15.46
N ASN A 83 12.96 5.79 -16.03
CA ASN A 83 11.99 4.86 -15.48
C ASN A 83 12.49 3.43 -15.74
N ASN A 84 12.76 2.68 -14.68
CA ASN A 84 13.15 1.29 -14.76
C ASN A 84 12.47 0.48 -13.63
N PRO A 85 11.42 -0.31 -13.93
CA PRO A 85 10.69 -1.05 -12.91
C PRO A 85 11.56 -2.08 -12.18
N LEU A 86 12.52 -2.72 -12.86
CA LEU A 86 13.42 -3.68 -12.23
C LEU A 86 14.38 -3.01 -11.25
N THR A 87 14.96 -1.87 -11.63
CA THR A 87 15.82 -1.11 -10.72
C THR A 87 15.03 -0.57 -9.53
N ALA A 88 13.80 -0.08 -9.76
CA ALA A 88 12.90 0.35 -8.69
C ALA A 88 12.67 -0.78 -7.67
N LYS A 89 12.35 -1.99 -8.15
CA LYS A 89 12.17 -3.18 -7.31
C LYS A 89 13.40 -3.45 -6.44
N VAL A 90 14.60 -3.48 -7.01
CA VAL A 90 15.84 -3.79 -6.26
C VAL A 90 16.03 -2.83 -5.08
N TYR A 91 15.79 -1.54 -5.27
CA TYR A 91 15.89 -0.56 -4.18
C TYR A 91 14.76 -0.71 -3.15
N ILE A 92 13.52 -0.98 -3.57
CA ILE A 92 12.42 -1.25 -2.64
C ILE A 92 12.72 -2.53 -1.83
N GLU A 93 13.27 -3.58 -2.44
CA GLU A 93 13.71 -4.81 -1.79
C GLU A 93 14.84 -4.55 -0.79
N LYS A 94 15.82 -3.69 -1.12
CA LYS A 94 16.86 -3.25 -0.16
C LYS A 94 16.22 -2.63 1.07
N SER A 95 15.29 -1.70 0.91
CA SER A 95 14.58 -1.08 2.04
C SER A 95 13.73 -2.08 2.84
N THR A 96 13.13 -3.04 2.15
CA THR A 96 12.33 -4.13 2.73
C THR A 96 13.18 -5.03 3.61
N TYR A 97 14.38 -5.38 3.12
CA TYR A 97 15.38 -6.17 3.86
C TYR A 97 15.85 -5.46 5.13
N LEU A 98 16.01 -4.14 5.07
CA LEU A 98 16.31 -3.29 6.22
C LEU A 98 15.10 -3.06 7.15
N GLY A 99 14.00 -3.77 6.95
CA GLY A 99 12.85 -3.78 7.87
C GLY A 99 11.85 -2.64 7.69
N PHE A 100 11.97 -1.79 6.66
CA PHE A 100 11.10 -0.62 6.54
C PHE A 100 9.65 -1.00 6.21
N ALA A 101 8.73 -0.70 7.14
CA ALA A 101 7.31 -1.08 7.03
C ALA A 101 6.66 -0.64 5.71
N LYS A 102 6.92 0.59 5.23
CA LYS A 102 6.31 1.09 3.98
C LYS A 102 6.86 0.36 2.75
N ALA A 103 8.13 -0.05 2.77
CA ALA A 103 8.70 -0.86 1.70
C ALA A 103 8.11 -2.27 1.69
N GLN A 104 7.91 -2.88 2.87
CA GLN A 104 7.22 -4.16 3.01
C GLN A 104 5.77 -4.07 2.48
N LEU A 105 5.01 -3.04 2.87
CA LEU A 105 3.68 -2.79 2.30
C LEU A 105 3.74 -2.72 0.77
N LYS A 106 4.70 -1.98 0.22
CA LYS A 106 4.86 -1.81 -1.22
C LYS A 106 5.23 -3.11 -1.94
N MET A 107 6.08 -3.95 -1.36
CA MET A 107 6.38 -5.28 -1.91
C MET A 107 5.14 -6.19 -1.88
N GLY A 108 4.35 -6.13 -0.80
CA GLY A 108 3.07 -6.82 -0.71
C GLY A 108 2.13 -6.48 -1.87
N GLN A 109 2.02 -5.18 -2.18
CA GLN A 109 1.25 -4.66 -3.32
C GLN A 109 1.88 -5.03 -4.67
N ALA A 110 3.21 -4.99 -4.78
CA ALA A 110 3.91 -5.30 -6.02
C ALA A 110 3.66 -6.74 -6.47
N TYR A 111 3.64 -7.68 -5.53
CA TYR A 111 3.29 -9.08 -5.82
C TYR A 111 1.79 -9.33 -5.98
N GLU A 112 0.90 -8.53 -5.36
CA GLU A 112 -0.55 -8.63 -5.55
C GLU A 112 -0.98 -8.12 -6.93
N PHE A 113 -0.43 -6.98 -7.35
CA PHE A 113 -0.86 -6.24 -8.54
C PHE A 113 0.12 -6.31 -9.72
N CYS A 114 1.16 -7.13 -9.62
CA CYS A 114 2.20 -7.30 -10.63
C CYS A 114 2.92 -5.99 -11.00
N GLN A 115 3.31 -5.20 -10.00
CA GLN A 115 4.05 -3.94 -10.19
C GLN A 115 5.57 -4.19 -10.20
N PHE A 116 6.34 -3.24 -10.76
CA PHE A 116 7.81 -3.29 -10.79
C PHE A 116 8.40 -4.59 -11.35
N SER A 117 7.74 -5.16 -12.36
CA SER A 117 8.12 -6.45 -12.96
C SER A 117 8.07 -7.65 -12.01
N CYS A 118 7.32 -7.55 -10.90
CA CYS A 118 6.95 -8.71 -10.11
C CYS A 118 5.83 -9.48 -10.81
N ASP A 119 5.97 -10.80 -10.86
CA ASP A 119 4.86 -11.68 -11.17
C ASP A 119 3.94 -11.82 -9.97
N PHE A 120 2.67 -12.15 -10.24
CA PHE A 120 1.72 -12.46 -9.17
C PHE A 120 2.27 -13.56 -8.27
N ASN A 121 2.42 -13.26 -6.98
CA ASN A 121 2.83 -14.25 -5.98
C ASN A 121 2.15 -13.97 -4.65
N LEU A 122 1.13 -14.77 -4.35
CA LEU A 122 0.36 -14.61 -3.13
C LEU A 122 1.18 -14.85 -1.86
N SER A 123 2.05 -15.88 -1.85
CA SER A 123 2.87 -16.19 -0.67
C SER A 123 3.72 -15.00 -0.26
N TYR A 124 4.36 -14.34 -1.23
CA TYR A 124 5.11 -13.12 -0.98
C TYR A 124 4.21 -11.95 -0.61
N SER A 125 3.07 -11.78 -1.29
CA SER A 125 2.13 -10.71 -0.95
C SER A 125 1.68 -10.77 0.51
N ILE A 126 1.14 -11.91 0.96
CA ILE A 126 0.66 -12.08 2.34
C ILE A 126 1.81 -12.03 3.35
N HIS A 127 3.00 -12.52 2.99
CA HIS A 127 4.19 -12.45 3.85
C HIS A 127 4.57 -10.99 4.13
N TYR A 128 4.74 -10.17 3.09
CA TYR A 128 5.15 -8.78 3.25
C TYR A 128 4.06 -7.92 3.90
N TYR A 129 2.78 -8.15 3.57
CA TYR A 129 1.69 -7.51 4.31
C TYR A 129 1.68 -7.90 5.78
N GLY A 130 1.94 -9.17 6.12
CA GLY A 130 2.04 -9.62 7.50
C GLY A 130 3.18 -8.92 8.26
N LEU A 131 4.34 -8.72 7.63
CA LEU A 131 5.45 -7.99 8.23
C LEU A 131 5.09 -6.51 8.47
N ALA A 132 4.52 -5.84 7.47
CA ALA A 132 4.10 -4.45 7.57
C ALA A 132 2.96 -4.23 8.59
N ALA A 133 1.99 -5.16 8.65
CA ALA A 133 0.89 -5.11 9.60
C ALA A 133 1.37 -5.27 11.04
N LYS A 134 2.35 -6.15 11.30
CA LYS A 134 2.99 -6.27 12.63
C LYS A 134 3.67 -4.99 13.09
N GLN A 135 4.10 -4.13 12.15
CA GLN A 135 4.64 -2.81 12.44
C GLN A 135 3.57 -1.71 12.56
N GLY A 136 2.28 -2.09 12.52
CA GLY A 136 1.17 -1.17 12.73
C GLY A 136 0.71 -0.42 11.48
N LEU A 137 1.08 -0.85 10.27
CA LEU A 137 0.54 -0.26 9.04
C LEU A 137 -0.88 -0.78 8.76
N PRO A 138 -1.92 0.05 8.86
CA PRO A 138 -3.29 -0.41 8.71
C PRO A 138 -3.64 -0.83 7.29
N GLU A 139 -3.02 -0.23 6.27
CA GLU A 139 -3.20 -0.64 4.87
C GLU A 139 -2.71 -2.07 4.65
N ALA A 140 -1.64 -2.46 5.34
CA ALA A 140 -1.11 -3.82 5.28
C ALA A 140 -2.04 -4.80 6.01
N ALA A 141 -2.55 -4.43 7.19
CA ALA A 141 -3.55 -5.22 7.91
C ALA A 141 -4.79 -5.46 7.03
N LEU A 142 -5.29 -4.42 6.35
CA LEU A 142 -6.39 -4.57 5.41
C LEU A 142 -6.03 -5.49 4.22
N GLY A 143 -4.79 -5.43 3.73
CA GLY A 143 -4.26 -6.38 2.74
C GLY A 143 -4.35 -7.83 3.21
N VAL A 144 -3.89 -8.11 4.43
CA VAL A 144 -4.00 -9.45 5.06
C VAL A 144 -5.46 -9.86 5.25
N SER A 145 -6.32 -8.93 5.68
CA SER A 145 -7.76 -9.15 5.83
C SER A 145 -8.40 -9.66 4.54
N ARG A 146 -8.10 -9.00 3.40
CA ARG A 146 -8.62 -9.40 2.09
C ARG A 146 -8.14 -10.78 1.68
N TRP A 147 -6.87 -11.12 1.95
CA TRP A 147 -6.36 -12.47 1.65
C TRP A 147 -7.09 -13.55 2.45
N PHE A 148 -7.31 -13.36 3.74
CA PHE A 148 -8.07 -14.33 4.54
C PHE A 148 -9.55 -14.37 4.21
N LEU A 149 -10.14 -13.27 3.75
CA LEU A 149 -11.55 -13.24 3.33
C LEU A 149 -11.81 -14.21 2.17
N PHE A 150 -10.91 -14.23 1.20
CA PHE A 150 -11.06 -15.03 -0.02
C PHE A 150 -10.41 -16.41 0.08
N GLY A 151 -9.32 -16.54 0.83
CA GLY A 151 -8.45 -17.70 0.74
C GLY A 151 -7.72 -17.74 -0.60
N TYR A 152 -6.92 -18.80 -0.78
CA TYR A 152 -6.31 -19.10 -2.07
C TYR A 152 -6.20 -20.60 -2.29
N GLU A 153 -6.79 -21.06 -3.40
CA GLU A 153 -6.86 -22.46 -3.76
C GLU A 153 -5.46 -23.09 -3.80
N GLY A 154 -5.31 -24.26 -3.19
CA GLY A 154 -4.03 -24.96 -3.08
C GLY A 154 -3.05 -24.41 -2.05
N MET A 155 -3.37 -23.31 -1.35
CA MET A 155 -2.49 -22.73 -0.33
C MET A 155 -3.14 -22.60 1.04
N PHE A 156 -4.28 -21.90 1.15
CA PHE A 156 -5.05 -21.84 2.40
C PHE A 156 -6.53 -21.55 2.14
N LYS A 157 -7.39 -22.06 3.02
CA LYS A 157 -8.83 -21.81 2.95
C LYS A 157 -9.17 -20.43 3.49
N LYS A 158 -10.28 -19.84 3.03
CA LYS A 158 -10.83 -18.62 3.63
C LYS A 158 -10.97 -18.76 5.14
N ASN A 159 -10.66 -17.69 5.86
CA ASN A 159 -10.77 -17.59 7.31
C ASN A 159 -11.42 -16.25 7.68
N GLU A 160 -12.74 -16.28 7.83
CA GLU A 160 -13.54 -15.09 8.13
C GLU A 160 -13.14 -14.45 9.47
N ALA A 161 -12.74 -15.25 10.47
CA ALA A 161 -12.33 -14.74 11.77
C ALA A 161 -11.03 -13.93 11.68
N LEU A 162 -10.03 -14.43 10.94
CA LEU A 162 -8.80 -13.68 10.69
C LEU A 162 -9.04 -12.46 9.82
N ALA A 163 -9.88 -12.58 8.78
CA ALA A 163 -10.27 -11.43 7.96
C ALA A 163 -10.87 -10.32 8.84
N TYR A 164 -11.89 -10.65 9.63
CA TYR A 164 -12.54 -9.71 10.52
C TYR A 164 -11.55 -9.07 11.51
N LYS A 165 -10.69 -9.87 12.14
CA LYS A 165 -9.68 -9.37 13.07
C LYS A 165 -8.75 -8.33 12.43
N TYR A 166 -8.19 -8.61 11.26
CA TYR A 166 -7.27 -7.66 10.61
C TYR A 166 -8.01 -6.42 10.07
N ALA A 167 -9.27 -6.54 9.64
CA ALA A 167 -10.09 -5.37 9.33
C ALA A 167 -10.37 -4.51 10.56
N GLN A 168 -10.59 -5.13 11.74
CA GLN A 168 -10.70 -4.40 12.99
C GLN A 168 -9.42 -3.65 13.35
N GLU A 169 -8.25 -4.26 13.15
CA GLU A 169 -6.95 -3.59 13.37
C GLU A 169 -6.81 -2.37 12.45
N ALA A 170 -7.16 -2.49 11.17
CA ALA A 170 -7.13 -1.38 10.22
C ALA A 170 -8.14 -0.27 10.59
N ALA A 171 -9.36 -0.63 10.98
CA ALA A 171 -10.39 0.32 11.40
C ALA A 171 -10.04 1.02 12.72
N ALA A 172 -9.41 0.32 13.67
CA ALA A 172 -8.95 0.91 14.93
C ALA A 172 -7.89 2.00 14.71
N ALA A 173 -7.10 1.89 13.63
CA ALA A 173 -6.16 2.91 13.19
C ALA A 173 -6.83 4.04 12.36
N LYS A 174 -8.16 4.08 12.28
CA LYS A 174 -8.97 5.04 11.51
C LYS A 174 -8.68 5.02 10.01
N LEU A 175 -8.31 3.86 9.47
CA LEU A 175 -8.18 3.71 8.03
C LEU A 175 -9.58 3.66 7.41
N PRO A 176 -9.96 4.62 6.53
CA PRO A 176 -11.34 4.70 6.02
C PRO A 176 -11.76 3.46 5.22
N THR A 177 -10.82 2.79 4.56
CA THR A 177 -11.06 1.54 3.84
C THR A 177 -11.19 0.32 4.77
N GLY A 178 -10.54 0.36 5.94
CA GLY A 178 -10.73 -0.65 7.00
C GLY A 178 -12.08 -0.53 7.70
N GLU A 179 -12.50 0.70 8.00
CA GLU A 179 -13.84 0.99 8.54
C GLU A 179 -14.94 0.57 7.56
N PHE A 180 -14.76 0.86 6.26
CA PHE A 180 -15.65 0.36 5.22
C PHE A 180 -15.70 -1.18 5.17
N ALA A 181 -14.55 -1.86 5.33
CA ALA A 181 -14.51 -3.31 5.37
C ALA A 181 -15.31 -3.89 6.54
N LEU A 182 -15.28 -3.26 7.73
CA LEU A 182 -16.13 -3.65 8.85
C LEU A 182 -17.62 -3.42 8.55
N GLY A 183 -17.97 -2.32 7.90
CA GLY A 183 -19.34 -2.08 7.43
C GLY A 183 -19.82 -3.21 6.52
N TYR A 184 -18.97 -3.60 5.58
CA TYR A 184 -19.23 -4.71 4.65
C TYR A 184 -19.36 -6.06 5.37
N TYR A 185 -18.48 -6.37 6.31
CA TYR A 185 -18.53 -7.62 7.07
C TYR A 185 -19.79 -7.74 7.93
N ASN A 186 -20.21 -6.65 8.58
CA ASN A 186 -21.47 -6.62 9.33
C ASN A 186 -22.69 -6.70 8.41
N GLU A 187 -22.61 -6.12 7.22
CA GLU A 187 -23.74 -6.17 6.28
C GLU A 187 -24.03 -7.58 5.79
N ILE A 188 -23.00 -8.34 5.41
CA ILE A 188 -23.19 -9.66 4.78
C ILE A 188 -23.02 -10.82 5.78
N GLY A 189 -22.56 -10.54 7.00
CA GLY A 189 -22.31 -11.55 8.04
C GLY A 189 -21.02 -12.36 7.83
N ILE A 190 -19.88 -11.67 7.67
CA ILE A 190 -18.54 -12.28 7.70
C ILE A 190 -18.07 -12.34 9.15
N HIS A 191 -17.89 -13.55 9.68
CA HIS A 191 -17.53 -13.85 11.08
C HIS A 191 -18.54 -13.41 12.15
N VAL A 192 -19.25 -12.32 11.95
CA VAL A 192 -20.29 -11.78 12.83
C VAL A 192 -21.69 -12.05 12.28
N GLU A 193 -22.70 -11.94 13.14
CA GLU A 193 -24.09 -11.95 12.70
C GLU A 193 -24.38 -10.74 11.82
N LYS A 194 -25.19 -10.95 10.77
CA LYS A 194 -25.60 -9.88 9.87
C LYS A 194 -26.35 -8.80 10.66
N SER A 195 -25.85 -7.57 10.60
CA SER A 195 -26.44 -6.39 11.24
C SER A 195 -26.32 -5.16 10.34
N LEU A 196 -27.43 -4.74 9.74
CA LEU A 196 -27.48 -3.53 8.91
C LEU A 196 -27.27 -2.26 9.75
N ALA A 197 -27.64 -2.29 11.03
CA ALA A 197 -27.43 -1.17 11.94
C ALA A 197 -25.94 -0.93 12.20
N GLU A 198 -25.18 -1.99 12.53
CA GLU A 198 -23.73 -1.90 12.69
C GLU A 198 -23.04 -1.60 11.36
N ALA A 199 -23.50 -2.20 10.25
CA ALA A 199 -22.99 -1.87 8.92
C ALA A 199 -23.10 -0.38 8.61
N ARG A 200 -24.28 0.21 8.80
CA ARG A 200 -24.53 1.65 8.59
C ARG A 200 -23.63 2.50 9.46
N LYS A 201 -23.45 2.14 10.74
CA LYS A 201 -22.57 2.85 11.66
C LYS A 201 -21.13 2.88 11.14
N TRP A 202 -20.59 1.74 10.74
CA TRP A 202 -19.23 1.66 10.20
C TRP A 202 -19.08 2.39 8.86
N TYR A 203 -20.08 2.30 7.98
CA TYR A 203 -20.09 3.06 6.74
C TYR A 203 -20.15 4.57 6.98
N GLN A 204 -20.89 5.04 7.98
CA GLN A 204 -20.92 6.46 8.33
C GLN A 204 -19.53 6.92 8.79
N ILE A 205 -18.88 6.18 9.69
CA ILE A 205 -17.52 6.51 10.16
C ILE A 205 -16.54 6.56 8.97
N ALA A 206 -16.59 5.57 8.09
CA ALA A 206 -15.74 5.52 6.90
C ALA A 206 -15.98 6.72 5.97
N ALA A 207 -17.25 7.11 5.77
CA ALA A 207 -17.62 8.27 4.95
C ALA A 207 -17.12 9.59 5.58
N ASP A 208 -17.26 9.73 6.90
CA ASP A 208 -16.76 10.89 7.65
C ASP A 208 -15.23 11.04 7.55
N HIS A 209 -14.52 9.90 7.44
CA HIS A 209 -13.08 9.87 7.17
C HIS A 209 -12.73 9.88 5.67
N GLY A 210 -13.67 10.19 4.78
CA GLY A 210 -13.43 10.45 3.37
C GLY A 210 -13.53 9.24 2.44
N ASN A 211 -14.05 8.11 2.90
CA ASN A 211 -14.31 6.95 2.04
C ASN A 211 -15.56 7.21 1.17
N LYS A 212 -15.34 7.43 -0.14
CA LYS A 212 -16.42 7.70 -1.10
C LYS A 212 -17.30 6.47 -1.39
N ASP A 213 -16.72 5.27 -1.33
CA ASP A 213 -17.48 4.02 -1.54
C ASP A 213 -18.49 3.81 -0.39
N ALA A 214 -18.15 4.26 0.82
CA ALA A 214 -19.03 4.22 1.97
C ALA A 214 -20.30 5.07 1.77
N ILE A 215 -20.16 6.25 1.16
CA ILE A 215 -21.30 7.13 0.84
C ILE A 215 -22.27 6.42 -0.11
N GLY A 216 -21.78 5.89 -1.23
CA GLY A 216 -22.63 5.17 -2.19
C GLY A 216 -23.24 3.90 -1.59
N ARG A 217 -22.56 3.29 -0.61
CA ARG A 217 -23.10 2.14 0.11
C ARG A 217 -24.22 2.51 1.07
N LEU A 218 -24.11 3.63 1.79
CA LEU A 218 -25.18 4.18 2.63
C LEU A 218 -26.43 4.49 1.79
N GLU A 219 -26.27 5.17 0.66
CA GLU A 219 -27.37 5.45 -0.28
C GLU A 219 -28.07 4.17 -0.75
N SER A 220 -27.28 3.13 -1.05
CA SER A 220 -27.83 1.83 -1.43
C SER A 220 -28.57 1.15 -0.28
N LEU A 221 -28.12 1.32 0.99
CA LEU A 221 -28.87 0.83 2.15
C LEU A 221 -30.16 1.62 2.39
N ASP A 222 -30.18 2.93 2.11
CA ASP A 222 -31.40 3.76 2.17
C ASP A 222 -32.43 3.35 1.11
N ALA A 223 -31.97 2.82 -0.02
CA ALA A 223 -32.81 2.28 -1.08
C ALA A 223 -33.16 0.79 -0.90
N ASP A 224 -32.97 0.22 0.29
CA ASP A 224 -33.18 -1.21 0.63
C ASP A 224 -32.38 -2.21 -0.24
N ARG A 225 -31.30 -1.74 -0.89
CA ARG A 225 -30.39 -2.59 -1.68
C ARG A 225 -29.29 -3.14 -0.78
N THR A 226 -29.60 -4.21 -0.06
CA THR A 226 -28.62 -4.89 0.81
C THR A 226 -27.78 -5.90 0.05
N LEU A 227 -26.54 -6.10 0.46
CA LEU A 227 -25.69 -7.17 -0.03
C LEU A 227 -25.93 -8.45 0.78
N SER A 228 -25.67 -9.57 0.12
CA SER A 228 -25.72 -10.89 0.72
C SER A 228 -24.38 -11.61 0.62
N LYS A 229 -24.22 -12.64 1.44
CA LYS A 229 -23.05 -13.52 1.37
C LYS A 229 -22.96 -14.26 0.03
N ALA A 230 -24.09 -14.53 -0.64
CA ALA A 230 -24.10 -15.14 -1.96
C ALA A 230 -23.52 -14.21 -3.04
N ASP A 231 -23.78 -12.89 -2.95
CA ASP A 231 -23.20 -11.89 -3.85
C ASP A 231 -21.67 -11.82 -3.69
N HIS A 232 -21.21 -11.93 -2.44
CA HIS A 232 -19.78 -12.00 -2.11
C HIS A 232 -19.12 -13.24 -2.74
N GLU A 233 -19.72 -14.42 -2.56
CA GLU A 233 -19.18 -15.69 -3.04
C GLU A 233 -19.13 -15.78 -4.56
N THR A 234 -20.09 -15.18 -5.25
CA THR A 234 -20.14 -15.12 -6.72
C THR A 234 -19.03 -14.22 -7.28
N THR A 235 -18.71 -13.12 -6.60
CA THR A 235 -17.65 -12.17 -7.00
C THR A 235 -16.24 -12.77 -6.86
N THR A 236 -16.04 -13.65 -5.88
CA THR A 236 -14.75 -14.31 -5.57
C THR A 236 -14.19 -15.15 -6.69
N LEU A 237 -15.03 -15.95 -7.35
CA LEU A 237 -14.61 -16.86 -8.41
C LEU A 237 -14.21 -16.10 -9.68
N THR A 238 -14.84 -14.95 -9.93
CA THR A 238 -14.62 -14.17 -11.14
C THR A 238 -13.38 -13.29 -11.03
N ARG A 239 -13.13 -12.63 -9.89
CA ARG A 239 -12.04 -11.65 -9.73
C ARG A 239 -10.63 -12.24 -9.80
N ILE A 240 -10.40 -13.38 -9.14
CA ILE A 240 -9.09 -14.05 -9.15
C ILE A 240 -8.79 -14.63 -10.55
N LYS A 241 -9.80 -15.19 -11.22
CA LYS A 241 -9.66 -15.73 -12.59
C LYS A 241 -9.53 -14.62 -13.65
N SER A 242 -10.23 -13.50 -13.49
CA SER A 242 -10.24 -12.41 -14.49
C SER A 242 -9.01 -11.50 -14.40
N GLN A 243 -8.52 -11.16 -13.20
CA GLN A 243 -7.41 -10.21 -13.05
C GLN A 243 -6.06 -10.78 -13.51
N HIS A 244 -5.79 -12.07 -13.26
CA HIS A 244 -4.55 -12.70 -13.72
C HIS A 244 -4.67 -13.35 -15.12
N GLY A 245 -5.90 -13.64 -15.56
CA GLY A 245 -6.18 -14.08 -16.92
C GLY A 245 -6.08 -12.95 -17.96
N SER A 246 -6.37 -11.69 -17.59
CA SER A 246 -6.31 -10.56 -18.54
C SER A 246 -4.95 -9.85 -18.60
N GLN A 247 -4.06 -10.06 -17.62
CA GLN A 247 -2.66 -9.59 -17.68
C GLN A 247 -1.78 -10.48 -18.58
N ARG A 248 -2.27 -11.66 -18.97
CA ARG A 248 -1.65 -12.55 -19.93
C ARG A 248 -2.44 -12.50 -21.24
N GLY A 249 -1.99 -11.72 -22.21
CA GLY A 249 -2.59 -11.70 -23.54
C GLY A 249 -2.58 -13.10 -24.19
N GLN A 250 -3.75 -13.74 -24.24
CA GLN A 250 -4.45 -14.36 -25.37
C GLN A 250 -5.53 -15.27 -24.78
N ARG A 251 -6.80 -15.00 -25.12
CA ARG A 251 -7.88 -15.95 -24.84
C ARG A 251 -7.58 -17.24 -25.62
N PRO A 252 -7.60 -18.42 -24.99
CA PRO A 252 -7.49 -19.67 -25.74
C PRO A 252 -8.70 -19.81 -26.67
N ASP A 253 -8.46 -20.35 -27.86
CA ASP A 253 -9.49 -20.59 -28.86
C ASP A 253 -10.61 -21.45 -28.28
N ARG A 254 -11.85 -21.00 -28.50
CA ARG A 254 -13.04 -21.78 -28.14
C ARG A 254 -13.16 -22.92 -29.14
N PHE A 255 -13.02 -24.15 -28.65
CA PHE A 255 -13.55 -25.34 -29.33
C PHE A 255 -15.08 -25.30 -29.34
#